data_AF-A0AAE0F078-F1
#
_entry.id   AF-A0AAE0F078-F1
#
_cell.length_a   1.000
_cell.length_b   1.000
_cell.length_c   1.000
_cell.angle_alpha   90.00
_cell.angle_beta   90.00
_cell.angle_gamma   90.00
#
_symmetry.space_group_name_H-M   'P 1'
#
loop_
_entity.id
_entity.type
_entity.pdbx_description
1 polymer ?
#
loop_
_entity_poly.entity_id
_entity_poly.type
_entity_poly.pdbx_seq_one_letter_code
_entity_poly.pdbx_strand_id
1 'polypeptide(L)'
;MTNTAAGPGVTVTHGEAEGATVHPQWQSENQNEEECHWQGRAVPKDVYDALNAPYRGQHFGPEALKVLTAFKDIPVFVPTLDDPTNGKNVRTQLVCIYGQRFKHTAAYCRINPGKLLPKLLQNSDVPDEFKLNLCDSAYASSANVWEADYLEKKRKAEASVCGRGHLE
;
A
#
# COMPACT_ATOMS: atom_id res chain seq x y z
N MET A 1 -8.07 -62.09 -42.03
CA MET A 1 -7.59 -62.20 -43.42
C MET A 1 -6.07 -62.32 -43.37
N THR A 2 -5.57 -63.51 -43.77
CA THR A 2 -4.27 -63.86 -44.37
C THR A 2 -2.96 -63.12 -44.00
N ASN A 3 -2.00 -63.90 -43.46
CA ASN A 3 -0.61 -64.17 -43.94
C ASN A 3 0.31 -64.41 -42.71
N THR A 4 0.95 -65.56 -42.47
CA THR A 4 1.84 -66.43 -43.26
C THR A 4 3.25 -65.87 -43.52
N ALA A 5 4.22 -66.52 -42.84
CA ALA A 5 5.60 -66.86 -43.23
C ALA A 5 6.79 -65.88 -43.04
N ALA A 6 7.75 -66.40 -42.25
CA ALA A 6 9.17 -66.61 -42.54
C ALA A 6 10.17 -65.43 -42.66
N GLY A 7 11.24 -65.52 -41.86
CA GLY A 7 12.61 -65.40 -42.37
C GLY A 7 13.48 -64.28 -41.78
N PRO A 8 14.81 -64.48 -41.68
CA PRO A 8 15.63 -63.94 -40.60
C PRO A 8 16.47 -62.72 -41.01
N GLY A 9 16.79 -61.87 -40.04
CA GLY A 9 17.74 -60.77 -40.18
C GLY A 9 18.54 -60.58 -38.90
N VAL A 10 19.51 -61.46 -38.67
CA VAL A 10 20.57 -61.23 -37.68
C VAL A 10 21.49 -60.17 -38.26
N THR A 11 21.57 -59.00 -37.61
CA THR A 11 22.75 -58.13 -37.71
C THR A 11 23.27 -57.94 -36.30
N VAL A 12 24.28 -58.75 -35.95
CA VAL A 12 25.15 -58.48 -34.81
C VAL A 12 26.21 -57.51 -35.32
N THR A 13 26.12 -56.24 -34.92
CA THR A 13 27.27 -55.34 -34.91
C THR A 13 27.65 -55.08 -33.47
N HIS A 14 28.75 -55.73 -33.05
CA HIS A 14 29.56 -55.25 -31.95
C HIS A 14 30.07 -53.85 -32.31
N GLY A 15 29.64 -52.87 -31.54
CA GLY A 15 30.12 -51.50 -31.58
C GLY A 15 30.22 -51.02 -30.15
N GLU A 16 31.35 -51.29 -29.53
CA GLU A 16 31.82 -50.64 -28.31
C GLU A 16 31.78 -49.12 -28.53
N ALA A 17 30.93 -48.42 -27.78
CA ALA A 17 30.98 -46.98 -27.63
C ALA A 17 30.45 -46.65 -26.23
N GLU A 18 31.41 -46.59 -25.32
CA GLU A 18 31.57 -45.60 -24.25
C GLU A 18 30.29 -45.10 -23.56
N GLY A 19 30.24 -45.34 -22.24
CA GLY A 19 29.18 -44.88 -21.36
C GLY A 19 28.86 -43.40 -21.54
N ALA A 20 27.71 -43.13 -22.16
CA ALA A 20 27.06 -41.83 -22.07
C ALA A 20 26.43 -41.73 -20.66
N THR A 21 27.15 -41.10 -19.74
CA THR A 21 26.54 -40.51 -18.55
C THR A 21 25.48 -39.53 -19.04
N VAL A 22 24.20 -39.92 -18.94
CA VAL A 22 23.08 -39.01 -19.18
C VAL A 22 23.08 -38.01 -18.03
N HIS A 23 23.76 -36.88 -18.22
CA HIS A 23 23.56 -35.71 -17.39
C HIS A 23 22.12 -35.25 -17.61
N PRO A 24 21.29 -35.07 -16.56
CA PRO A 24 20.03 -34.37 -16.73
C PRO A 24 20.39 -32.94 -17.16
N GLN A 25 20.18 -32.66 -18.45
CA GLN A 25 20.18 -31.31 -18.99
C GLN A 25 18.97 -30.63 -18.36
N TRP A 26 19.21 -30.00 -17.20
CA TRP A 26 18.32 -29.00 -16.65
C TRP A 26 18.17 -27.95 -17.74
N GLN A 27 17.05 -28.01 -18.45
CA GLN A 27 16.59 -26.92 -19.28
C GLN A 27 16.46 -25.73 -18.34
N SER A 28 17.44 -24.85 -18.37
CA SER A 28 17.30 -23.50 -17.88
C SER A 28 16.25 -22.86 -18.78
N GLU A 29 14.98 -23.06 -18.45
CA GLU A 29 13.93 -22.17 -18.93
C GLU A 29 14.36 -20.77 -18.50
N ASN A 30 14.68 -19.95 -19.50
CA ASN A 30 14.89 -18.53 -19.36
C ASN A 30 13.67 -17.93 -18.68
N GLN A 31 13.69 -17.87 -17.36
CA GLN A 31 12.87 -16.98 -16.56
C GLN A 31 13.39 -15.58 -16.82
N ASN A 32 12.98 -15.00 -17.94
CA ASN A 32 13.03 -13.57 -18.14
C ASN A 32 11.92 -12.95 -17.25
N GLU A 33 12.02 -13.14 -15.93
CA GLU A 33 11.30 -12.32 -14.97
C GLU A 33 11.86 -10.91 -15.19
N GLU A 34 11.08 -10.02 -15.79
CA GLU A 34 11.42 -8.60 -15.88
C GLU A 34 11.79 -8.12 -14.48
N GLU A 35 13.08 -7.99 -14.19
CA GLU A 35 13.55 -7.55 -12.88
C GLU A 35 13.05 -6.13 -12.62
N CYS A 36 12.00 -6.02 -11.82
CA CYS A 36 11.42 -4.75 -11.46
C CYS A 36 12.30 -4.10 -10.39
N HIS A 37 12.73 -2.87 -10.62
CA HIS A 37 13.66 -2.18 -9.72
C HIS A 37 12.94 -1.08 -8.94
N TRP A 38 13.01 -1.14 -7.61
CA TRP A 38 12.54 -0.09 -6.72
C TRP A 38 13.70 0.57 -6.00
N GLN A 39 13.92 1.87 -6.25
CA GLN A 39 15.01 2.66 -5.65
C GLN A 39 16.39 1.97 -5.78
N GLY A 40 16.65 1.36 -6.95
CA GLY A 40 17.91 0.67 -7.24
C GLY A 40 18.03 -0.75 -6.69
N ARG A 41 16.95 -1.34 -6.15
CA ARG A 41 16.92 -2.73 -5.68
C ARG A 41 15.92 -3.56 -6.50
N ALA A 42 16.32 -4.75 -6.93
CA ALA A 42 15.43 -5.73 -7.54
C ALA A 42 14.35 -6.17 -6.54
N VAL A 43 13.09 -6.12 -6.96
CA VAL A 43 11.92 -6.56 -6.19
C VAL A 43 11.00 -7.40 -7.09
N PRO A 44 10.23 -8.35 -6.52
CA PRO A 44 9.23 -9.09 -7.28
C PRO A 44 8.23 -8.15 -7.98
N LYS A 45 7.75 -8.52 -9.17
CA LYS A 45 6.80 -7.71 -9.97
C LYS A 45 5.61 -7.25 -9.15
N ASP A 46 5.00 -8.16 -8.39
CA ASP A 46 3.82 -7.81 -7.61
C ASP A 46 4.12 -6.76 -6.52
N VAL A 47 5.31 -6.81 -5.92
CA VAL A 47 5.78 -5.83 -4.91
C VAL A 47 6.01 -4.48 -5.57
N TYR A 48 6.59 -4.47 -6.77
CA TYR A 48 6.75 -3.26 -7.56
C TYR A 48 5.41 -2.61 -7.90
N ASP A 49 4.43 -3.40 -8.36
CA ASP A 49 3.09 -2.91 -8.68
C ASP A 49 2.40 -2.37 -7.43
N ALA A 50 2.51 -3.08 -6.30
CA ALA A 50 2.00 -2.65 -5.00
C ALA A 50 2.65 -1.34 -4.50
N LEU A 51 3.94 -1.11 -4.78
CA LEU A 51 4.66 0.13 -4.45
C LEU A 51 4.31 1.31 -5.39
N ASN A 52 3.80 1.03 -6.58
CA ASN A 52 3.31 2.05 -7.51
C ASN A 52 1.81 2.36 -7.33
N ALA A 53 1.01 1.43 -6.83
CA ALA A 53 -0.45 1.59 -6.70
C ALA A 53 -0.86 2.61 -5.61
N PRO A 54 -1.70 3.63 -5.88
CA PRO A 54 -2.17 4.58 -4.86
C PRO A 54 -2.74 3.89 -3.61
N TYR A 55 -2.37 4.35 -2.42
CA TYR A 55 -2.77 3.73 -1.15
C TYR A 55 -2.49 2.22 -1.07
N ARG A 56 -1.50 1.77 -1.84
CA ARG A 56 -1.11 0.37 -2.03
C ARG A 56 -2.27 -0.51 -2.47
N GLY A 57 -3.12 -0.01 -3.38
CA GLY A 57 -4.23 -0.76 -3.96
C GLY A 57 -5.51 -0.77 -3.12
N GLN A 58 -5.55 -0.08 -1.99
CA GLN A 58 -6.78 0.04 -1.19
C GLN A 58 -7.71 1.12 -1.75
N HIS A 59 -8.98 0.76 -1.97
CA HIS A 59 -10.01 1.69 -2.43
C HIS A 59 -10.79 2.31 -1.27
N PHE A 60 -11.12 3.60 -1.41
CA PHE A 60 -11.83 4.38 -0.38
C PHE A 60 -13.01 5.11 -0.99
N GLY A 61 -14.08 5.24 -0.20
CA GLY A 61 -15.19 6.13 -0.53
C GLY A 61 -14.81 7.61 -0.38
N PRO A 62 -15.64 8.54 -0.85
CA PRO A 62 -15.37 9.99 -0.84
C PRO A 62 -15.00 10.54 0.54
N GLU A 63 -15.72 10.12 1.59
CA GLU A 63 -15.49 10.63 2.95
C GLU A 63 -14.13 10.19 3.52
N ALA A 64 -13.74 8.95 3.25
CA ALA A 64 -12.43 8.44 3.61
C ALA A 64 -11.32 9.15 2.83
N LEU A 65 -11.56 9.48 1.56
CA LEU A 65 -10.61 10.23 0.74
C LEU A 65 -10.41 11.66 1.26
N LYS A 66 -11.46 12.35 1.75
CA LYS A 66 -11.33 13.68 2.38
C LYS A 66 -10.33 13.66 3.54
N VAL A 67 -10.35 12.63 4.38
CA VAL A 67 -9.38 12.46 5.47
C VAL A 67 -7.97 12.24 4.89
N LEU A 68 -7.85 11.40 3.86
CA LEU A 68 -6.57 11.03 3.26
C LEU A 68 -5.92 12.17 2.48
N THR A 69 -6.66 13.14 1.94
CA THR A 69 -6.09 14.31 1.24
C THR A 69 -5.24 15.20 2.16
N ALA A 70 -5.42 15.10 3.48
CA ALA A 70 -4.57 15.77 4.46
C ALA A 70 -3.15 15.18 4.55
N PHE A 71 -2.88 14.08 3.84
CA PHE A 71 -1.64 13.34 3.91
C PHE A 71 -1.01 13.15 2.54
N LYS A 72 0.31 13.18 2.52
CA LYS A 72 1.11 12.63 1.45
C LYS A 72 1.22 11.11 1.63
N ASP A 73 0.76 10.35 0.64
CA ASP A 73 1.00 8.90 0.53
C ASP A 73 2.43 8.64 0.08
N ILE A 74 3.22 7.98 0.95
CA ILE A 74 4.59 7.58 0.67
C ILE A 74 4.68 6.06 0.71
N PRO A 75 5.00 5.40 -0.43
CA PRO A 75 5.28 3.96 -0.43
C PRO A 75 6.60 3.66 0.30
N VAL A 76 6.58 2.63 1.15
CA VAL A 76 7.74 2.17 1.90
C VAL A 76 7.94 0.68 1.61
N PHE A 77 9.11 0.35 1.05
CA PHE A 77 9.56 -1.03 0.92
C PHE A 77 10.17 -1.50 2.23
N VAL A 78 9.72 -2.64 2.74
CA VAL A 78 10.16 -3.24 4.01
C VAL A 78 10.62 -4.67 3.73
N PRO A 79 11.89 -4.89 3.37
CA PRO A 79 12.36 -6.22 3.00
C PRO A 79 12.21 -7.19 4.18
N THR A 80 11.52 -8.31 3.95
CA THR A 80 11.47 -9.45 4.88
C THR A 80 12.31 -10.60 4.34
N LEU A 81 13.14 -11.19 5.21
CA LEU A 81 14.04 -12.29 4.85
C LEU A 81 13.29 -13.61 4.58
N ASP A 82 12.12 -13.79 5.19
CA ASP A 82 11.43 -15.08 5.26
C ASP A 82 10.32 -15.25 4.21
N ASP A 83 9.94 -14.18 3.50
CA ASP A 83 8.80 -14.19 2.59
C ASP A 83 8.92 -13.08 1.52
N PRO A 84 9.23 -13.43 0.25
CA PRO A 84 9.25 -12.46 -0.84
C PRO A 84 7.84 -12.06 -1.30
N THR A 85 6.77 -12.63 -0.74
CA THR A 85 5.41 -12.32 -1.17
C THR A 85 4.88 -10.98 -0.64
N ASN A 86 3.80 -10.58 -1.31
CA ASN A 86 3.62 -9.24 -1.82
C ASN A 86 3.28 -8.17 -0.77
N GLY A 87 2.42 -8.50 0.20
CA GLY A 87 1.88 -7.50 1.14
C GLY A 87 2.76 -7.20 2.36
N LYS A 88 3.65 -8.10 2.77
CA LYS A 88 4.50 -7.89 3.96
C LYS A 88 5.65 -6.94 3.69
N ASN A 89 6.10 -6.94 2.43
CA ASN A 89 7.20 -6.12 1.93
C ASN A 89 6.80 -4.67 1.61
N VAL A 90 5.52 -4.34 1.72
CA VAL A 90 5.00 -3.02 1.34
C VAL A 90 4.26 -2.39 2.51
N ARG A 91 4.56 -1.12 2.77
CA ARG A 91 3.86 -0.28 3.73
C ARG A 91 3.52 1.07 3.13
N THR A 92 2.55 1.72 3.75
CA THR A 92 2.14 3.09 3.46
C THR A 92 2.60 3.96 4.61
N GLN A 93 3.35 5.02 4.34
CA GLN A 93 3.58 6.10 5.29
C GLN A 93 2.78 7.32 4.86
N LEU A 94 1.78 7.68 5.67
CA LEU A 94 0.97 8.88 5.51
C LEU A 94 1.61 10.00 6.34
N VAL A 95 2.10 11.05 5.68
CA VAL A 95 2.71 12.22 6.32
C VAL A 95 1.78 13.41 6.16
N CYS A 96 1.36 14.03 7.26
CA CYS A 96 0.44 15.17 7.19
C CYS A 96 1.08 16.37 6.48
N ILE A 97 0.34 16.97 5.54
CA ILE A 97 0.84 18.10 4.72
C ILE A 97 0.88 19.42 5.50
N TYR A 98 -0.01 19.58 6.48
CA TYR A 98 -0.11 20.79 7.30
C TYR A 98 0.90 20.83 8.44
N GLY A 99 1.47 19.67 8.82
CA GLY A 99 2.50 19.56 9.83
C GLY A 99 3.24 18.22 9.74
N GLN A 100 4.53 18.26 9.40
CA GLN A 100 5.33 17.03 9.15
C GLN A 100 5.54 16.15 10.38
N ARG A 101 5.16 16.63 11.57
CA ARG A 101 5.26 15.89 12.84
C ARG A 101 4.28 14.73 12.89
N PHE A 102 3.14 14.84 12.23
CA PHE A 102 2.17 13.76 12.21
C PHE A 102 2.46 12.78 11.07
N LYS A 103 2.92 11.58 11.46
CA LYS A 103 3.17 10.45 10.56
C LYS A 103 2.37 9.24 11.02
N HIS A 104 1.78 8.53 10.07
CA HIS A 104 1.13 7.25 10.32
C HIS A 104 1.63 6.21 9.33
N THR A 105 2.09 5.07 9.84
CA THR A 105 2.49 3.94 9.00
C THR A 105 1.45 2.83 9.10
N ALA A 106 0.96 2.39 7.95
CA ALA A 106 0.04 1.27 7.81
C ALA A 106 0.70 0.14 7.01
N ALA A 107 0.34 -1.10 7.33
CA ALA A 107 0.68 -2.24 6.49
C ALA A 107 -0.10 -2.20 5.17
N TYR A 108 0.36 -2.96 4.18
CA TYR A 108 -0.31 -3.14 2.89
C TYR A 108 -1.82 -3.42 3.05
N CYS A 109 -2.66 -2.68 2.32
CA CYS A 109 -4.13 -2.75 2.39
C CYS A 109 -4.74 -2.60 3.80
N ARG A 110 -4.06 -1.92 4.75
CA ARG A 110 -4.53 -1.73 6.13
C ARG A 110 -4.61 -0.26 6.57
N ILE A 111 -4.76 0.67 5.63
CA ILE A 111 -4.99 2.07 5.97
C ILE A 111 -6.40 2.22 6.54
N ASN A 112 -6.51 2.90 7.69
CA ASN A 112 -7.79 3.13 8.36
C ASN A 112 -7.99 4.65 8.62
N PRO A 113 -8.73 5.34 7.74
CA PRO A 113 -9.01 6.77 7.87
C PRO A 113 -9.73 7.15 9.17
N GLY A 114 -10.57 6.26 9.72
CA GLY A 114 -11.26 6.50 10.99
C GLY A 114 -10.30 6.64 12.18
N LYS A 115 -9.12 6.01 12.14
CA LYS A 115 -8.06 6.20 13.14
C LYS A 115 -7.22 7.47 12.93
N LEU A 116 -7.30 8.08 11.75
CA LEU A 116 -6.56 9.29 11.39
C LEU A 116 -7.35 10.55 11.71
N LEU A 117 -8.66 10.53 11.51
CA LEU A 117 -9.53 11.69 11.70
C LEU A 117 -9.42 12.31 13.11
N PRO A 118 -9.52 11.58 14.23
CA PRO A 118 -9.34 12.18 15.56
C PRO A 118 -7.99 12.88 15.74
N LYS A 119 -6.94 12.36 15.11
CA LYS A 119 -5.59 12.92 15.18
C LYS A 119 -5.46 14.19 14.36
N LEU A 120 -6.13 14.28 13.20
CA LEU A 120 -6.20 15.50 12.41
C LEU A 120 -6.93 16.61 13.16
N LEU A 121 -8.06 16.29 13.78
CA LEU A 121 -8.87 17.25 14.54
C LEU A 121 -8.10 17.83 15.74
N GLN A 122 -7.28 16.99 16.40
CA GLN A 122 -6.44 17.40 17.53
C GLN A 122 -5.16 18.14 17.11
N ASN A 123 -4.79 18.11 15.82
CA ASN A 123 -3.55 18.74 15.36
C ASN A 123 -3.72 20.25 15.22
N SER A 124 -2.91 21.02 15.95
CA SER A 124 -2.88 22.50 15.89
C SER A 124 -2.43 23.03 14.54
N ASP A 125 -1.62 22.27 13.81
CA ASP A 125 -1.06 22.69 12.54
C ASP A 125 -2.08 22.59 11.39
N VAL A 126 -3.13 21.78 11.57
CA VAL A 126 -4.21 21.64 10.58
C VAL A 126 -5.18 22.82 10.72
N PRO A 127 -5.47 23.57 9.63
CA PRO A 127 -6.39 24.69 9.68
C PRO A 127 -7.81 24.30 10.12
N ASP A 128 -8.46 25.14 10.91
CA ASP A 128 -9.81 24.86 11.41
C ASP A 128 -10.85 24.78 10.30
N GLU A 129 -10.69 25.54 9.20
CA GLU A 129 -11.56 25.42 8.01
C GLU A 129 -11.52 24.02 7.39
N PHE A 130 -10.32 23.41 7.34
CA PHE A 130 -10.16 22.05 6.84
C PHE A 130 -10.82 21.05 7.80
N LYS A 131 -10.65 21.24 9.12
CA LYS A 131 -11.29 20.39 10.14
C LYS A 131 -12.82 20.47 10.09
N LEU A 132 -13.39 21.66 9.85
CA LEU A 132 -14.84 21.84 9.68
C LEU A 132 -15.36 21.05 8.47
N ASN A 133 -14.67 21.11 7.33
CA ASN A 133 -15.03 20.31 6.15
C ASN A 133 -14.94 18.79 6.41
N LEU A 134 -14.06 18.36 7.32
CA LEU A 134 -14.01 16.97 7.79
C LEU A 134 -15.15 16.61 8.78
N CYS A 135 -15.79 17.59 9.41
CA CYS A 135 -16.92 17.36 10.30
C CYS A 135 -18.25 17.26 9.53
N ASP A 136 -18.38 17.98 8.42
CA ASP A 136 -19.53 17.86 7.50
C ASP A 136 -19.64 16.47 6.88
N SER A 137 -18.54 15.72 6.83
CA SER A 137 -18.50 14.31 6.44
C SER A 137 -18.96 13.38 7.56
N ALA A 138 -20.21 12.92 7.48
CA ALA A 138 -20.78 11.95 8.42
C ALA A 138 -19.82 10.76 8.65
N TYR A 139 -19.57 10.41 9.92
CA TYR A 139 -19.09 9.10 10.44
C TYR A 139 -17.99 9.11 11.51
N ALA A 140 -17.77 10.19 12.26
CA ALA A 140 -17.00 10.07 13.50
C ALA A 140 -17.59 10.85 14.66
N SER A 141 -17.84 10.15 15.77
CA SER A 141 -18.16 10.78 17.05
C SER A 141 -17.12 11.83 17.46
N SER A 142 -15.85 11.64 17.09
CA SER A 142 -14.79 12.63 17.32
C SER A 142 -14.99 13.94 16.53
N ALA A 143 -15.60 13.88 15.34
CA ALA A 143 -15.88 15.05 14.53
C ALA A 143 -16.97 15.92 15.15
N ASN A 144 -18.08 15.29 15.58
CA ASN A 144 -19.17 16.00 16.26
C ASN A 144 -18.72 16.66 17.57
N VAL A 145 -17.89 15.97 18.36
CA VAL A 145 -17.34 16.52 19.61
C VAL A 145 -16.44 17.71 19.32
N TRP A 146 -15.53 17.59 18.35
CA TRP A 146 -14.62 18.67 18.00
C TRP A 146 -15.36 19.91 17.46
N GLU A 147 -16.35 19.70 16.60
CA GLU A 147 -17.15 20.78 16.02
C GLU A 147 -17.95 21.54 17.10
N ALA A 148 -18.60 20.82 18.00
CA ALA A 148 -19.34 21.41 19.12
C ALA A 148 -18.41 22.27 20.00
N ASP A 149 -17.22 21.75 20.33
CA ASP A 149 -16.21 22.47 21.10
C ASP A 149 -15.70 23.73 20.37
N TYR A 150 -15.48 23.64 19.07
CA TYR A 150 -15.05 24.76 18.24
C TYR A 150 -16.10 25.87 18.19
N LEU A 151 -17.36 25.53 17.93
CA LEU A 151 -18.47 26.50 17.88
C LEU A 151 -18.73 27.17 19.23
N GLU A 152 -18.63 26.42 20.33
CA GLU A 152 -18.74 26.98 21.69
C GLU A 152 -17.62 27.99 21.98
N LYS A 153 -16.37 27.66 21.62
CA LYS A 153 -15.23 28.58 21.79
C LYS A 153 -15.39 29.84 20.95
N LYS A 154 -15.83 29.70 19.69
CA LYS A 154 -16.09 30.83 18.80
C LYS A 154 -17.16 31.77 19.38
N ARG A 155 -18.29 31.22 19.84
CA ARG A 155 -19.37 31.99 20.48
C ARG A 155 -18.89 32.75 21.71
N LYS A 156 -18.08 32.13 22.57
CA LYS A 156 -17.49 32.77 23.76
C LYS A 156 -16.53 33.89 23.39
N ALA A 157 -15.69 33.70 22.37
CA ALA A 157 -14.78 34.73 21.90
C ALA A 157 -15.54 35.96 21.37
N GLU A 158 -16.56 35.74 20.55
CA GLU A 158 -17.42 36.80 19.99
C GLU A 158 -18.17 37.57 21.10
N ALA A 159 -18.72 36.86 22.09
CA ALA A 159 -19.39 37.47 23.25
C ALA A 159 -18.43 38.31 24.10
N SER A 160 -17.16 37.89 24.22
CA SER A 160 -16.15 38.64 24.98
C SER A 160 -15.71 39.92 24.27
N VAL A 161 -15.71 39.94 22.93
CA VAL A 161 -15.37 41.13 22.13
C VAL A 161 -16.49 42.17 22.19
N CYS A 162 -17.76 41.74 22.14
CA CYS A 162 -18.91 42.65 22.24
C CYS A 162 -19.04 43.30 23.63
N GLY A 163 -18.61 42.61 24.69
CA GLY A 163 -18.64 43.14 26.07
C GLY A 163 -17.55 44.18 26.41
N ARG A 164 -16.55 44.41 25.56
CA ARG A 164 -15.47 45.40 25.79
C ARG A 164 -15.70 46.76 25.13
N GLY A 165 -16.80 46.94 24.40
CA GLY A 165 -17.09 48.17 23.64
C GLY A 165 -17.92 49.24 24.37
N HIS A 166 -18.14 49.12 25.69
CA HIS A 166 -19.03 50.03 26.42
C HIS A 166 -18.42 50.50 27.74
N LEU A 167 -17.32 51.25 27.67
CA LEU A 167 -16.74 51.99 28.80
C LEU A 167 -15.64 52.96 28.33
N GLU A 168 -15.96 53.88 27.42
CA GLU A 168 -15.29 55.20 27.32
C GLU A 168 -16.30 56.25 26.85
#